data_AF-A0A1F3T3I3-F1
#
_entry.id   AF-A0A1F3T3I3-F1
#
_cell.length_a   1.000
_cell.length_b   1.000
_cell.length_c   1.000
_cell.angle_alpha   90.00
_cell.angle_beta   90.00
_cell.angle_gamma   90.00
#
_symmetry.space_group_name_H-M   'P 1'
#
loop_
_entity.id
_entity.type
_entity.pdbx_description
1 polymer ?
#
loop_
_entity_poly.entity_id
_entity_poly.type
_entity_poly.pdbx_seq_one_letter_code
_entity_poly.pdbx_strand_id
1 'polypeptide(L)' 'MRFLFTALRFFPYWAIPVAFILADLGLHFRRKNNRVFVPLWSASGLLVVLVLLWFVFRGDKNSDLWVRALIGG' A
#
# COMPACT_ATOMS: atom_id res chain seq x y z
N MET A 1 -13.00 -2.97 14.16
CA MET A 1 -13.21 -3.90 13.01
C MET A 1 -13.68 -3.20 11.74
N ARG A 2 -14.73 -2.35 11.77
CA ARG A 2 -15.20 -1.62 10.57
C ARG A 2 -14.11 -0.80 9.87
N PHE A 3 -13.26 -0.08 10.61
CA PHE A 3 -12.18 0.73 10.01
C PHE A 3 -11.12 -0.10 9.27
N LEU A 4 -10.70 -1.23 9.83
CA LEU A 4 -9.75 -2.17 9.20
C LEU A 4 -10.33 -2.75 7.90
N PHE A 5 -11.61 -3.10 7.94
CA PHE A 5 -12.33 -3.60 6.78
C PHE A 5 -12.43 -2.57 5.65
N THR A 6 -12.83 -1.34 6.00
CA THR A 6 -12.89 -0.22 5.05
C THR A 6 -11.51 0.10 4.48
N ALA A 7 -10.46 0.13 5.31
CA ALA A 7 -9.10 0.41 4.87
C ALA A 7 -8.56 -0.64 3.87
N LEU A 8 -8.85 -1.93 4.08
CA LEU A 8 -8.48 -3.02 3.18
C LEU A 8 -9.30 -3.03 1.89
N ARG A 9 -10.60 -2.72 1.97
CA ARG A 9 -11.48 -2.68 0.81
C ARG A 9 -11.17 -1.51 -0.13
N PHE A 10 -10.76 -0.38 0.44
CA PHE A 10 -10.34 0.79 -0.33
C PHE A 10 -8.82 0.89 -0.47
N PHE A 11 -8.08 -0.20 -0.22
CA PHE A 11 -6.63 -0.24 -0.24
C PHE A 11 -6.02 0.39 -1.50
N PRO A 12 -6.43 0.02 -2.73
CA PRO A 12 -5.86 0.62 -3.94
C PRO A 12 -6.09 2.13 -4.02
N TYR A 13 -7.25 2.61 -3.59
CA TYR A 13 -7.66 4.00 -3.74
C TYR A 13 -6.82 4.96 -2.90
N TRP A 14 -6.36 4.54 -1.72
CA TRP A 14 -5.46 5.35 -0.91
C TRP A 14 -3.98 4.96 -1.09
N ALA A 15 -3.67 3.70 -1.38
CA ALA A 15 -2.30 3.24 -1.57
C ALA A 15 -1.65 3.85 -2.83
N ILE A 16 -2.41 4.05 -3.91
CA ILE A 16 -1.90 4.67 -5.14
C ILE A 16 -1.44 6.12 -4.88
N PRO A 17 -2.28 7.03 -4.34
CA PRO A 17 -1.85 8.38 -3.98
C PRO A 17 -0.63 8.39 -3.03
N VAL A 18 -0.61 7.51 -2.03
CA VAL A 18 0.52 7.41 -1.09
C VAL A 18 1.79 6.96 -1.80
N ALA A 19 1.72 6.00 -2.72
CA ALA A 19 2.86 5.55 -3.49
C ALA A 19 3.45 6.67 -4.37
N PHE A 20 2.59 7.52 -4.96
CA PHE A 20 3.02 8.70 -5.72
C PHE A 20 3.72 9.72 -4.82
N ILE A 21 3.16 10.04 -3.66
CA ILE A 21 3.76 10.98 -2.71
C ILE A 21 5.12 10.46 -2.22
N LEU A 22 5.22 9.16 -1.92
CA LEU A 22 6.49 8.54 -1.50
C LEU A 22 7.54 8.54 -2.62
N ALA A 23 7.13 8.32 -3.87
CA ALA A 23 8.02 8.40 -5.02
C ALA A 23 8.54 9.83 -5.23
N ASP A 24 7.66 10.84 -5.11
CA ASP A 24 8.02 12.26 -5.23
C ASP A 24 8.97 12.70 -4.09
N LEU A 25 8.67 12.32 -2.85
CA LEU A 25 9.58 12.50 -1.72
C LEU A 25 10.92 11.79 -1.96
N GLY A 26 10.89 10.56 -2.49
CA GLY A 26 12.08 9.82 -2.87
C GLY A 26 12.93 10.57 -3.89
N LEU A 27 12.33 11.18 -4.91
CA LEU A 27 13.02 12.04 -5.87
C LEU A 27 13.61 13.29 -5.21
N HIS A 28 12.87 13.93 -4.31
CA HIS A 28 13.34 15.09 -3.56
C HIS A 28 14.57 14.78 -2.70
N PHE A 29 14.54 13.69 -1.93
CA PHE A 29 15.68 13.26 -1.11
C PHE A 29 16.85 12.75 -1.94
N ARG A 30 16.59 12.13 -3.11
CA ARG A 30 17.63 11.75 -4.07
C ARG A 30 18.38 12.97 -4.60
N ARG A 31 17.67 14.07 -4.94
CA ARG A 31 18.31 15.33 -5.36
C ARG A 31 19.18 15.95 -4.26
N LYS A 32 18.83 15.73 -2.99
CA LYS A 32 19.63 16.16 -1.83
C LYS A 32 20.73 15.16 -1.43
N ASN A 33 20.97 14.12 -2.23
CA ASN A 33 21.93 13.04 -1.96
C ASN A 33 21.78 12.39 -0.57
N ASN A 34 20.55 12.38 -0.04
CA ASN A 34 20.24 11.87 1.28
C ASN A 34 19.77 10.41 1.18
N ARG A 35 20.44 9.49 1.90
CA ARG A 35 20.16 8.04 1.87
C ARG A 35 18.72 7.65 2.19
N VAL A 36 17.93 8.54 2.78
CA VAL A 36 16.47 8.38 2.98
C VAL A 36 15.70 8.13 1.67
N PHE A 37 16.25 8.47 0.50
CA PHE A 37 15.62 8.13 -0.78
C PHE A 37 15.44 6.61 -0.97
N VAL A 38 16.35 5.79 -0.47
CA VAL A 38 16.32 4.33 -0.64
C VAL A 38 15.09 3.70 0.03
N PRO A 39 14.82 3.91 1.34
CA PRO A 39 13.63 3.38 1.99
C PRO A 39 12.32 3.95 1.42
N LEU A 40 12.31 5.20 0.93
CA LEU A 40 11.12 5.79 0.31
C LEU A 40 10.78 5.13 -1.03
N TRP A 41 11.80 4.87 -1.86
CA TRP A 41 11.63 4.16 -3.12
C TRP A 41 11.21 2.71 -2.92
N SER A 42 11.79 2.01 -1.95
CA SER A 42 11.37 0.64 -1.63
C SER A 42 9.95 0.59 -1.04
N ALA A 43 9.56 1.55 -0.20
CA ALA A 43 8.19 1.65 0.31
C ALA A 43 7.17 1.94 -0.81
N SER A 44 7.49 2.85 -1.74
CA SER A 44 6.65 3.13 -2.90
C SER A 44 6.51 1.89 -3.81
N GLY A 45 7.62 1.22 -4.12
CA GLY A 45 7.61 -0.01 -4.91
C GLY A 45 6.81 -1.14 -4.25
N LEU A 46 6.95 -1.30 -2.92
CA LEU A 46 6.18 -2.27 -2.16
C LEU A 46 4.67 -2.00 -2.24
N LEU A 47 4.24 -0.75 -2.12
CA LEU A 47 2.83 -0.38 -2.27
C LEU A 47 2.29 -0.72 -3.66
N VAL A 48 3.06 -0.47 -4.72
CA VAL A 48 2.66 -0.83 -6.09
C VAL A 48 2.47 -2.35 -6.22
N VAL A 49 3.41 -3.14 -5.70
CA VAL A 49 3.31 -4.62 -5.71
C VAL A 49 2.08 -5.08 -4.92
N LEU A 50 1.85 -4.52 -3.74
CA LEU A 50 0.67 -4.85 -2.92
C LEU A 50 -0.64 -4.48 -3.62
N VAL A 51 -0.69 -3.35 -4.34
CA VAL A 51 -1.87 -2.96 -5.13
C VAL A 51 -2.11 -3.96 -6.25
N LEU A 52 -1.07 -4.37 -6.97
CA LEU A 52 -1.18 -5.40 -8.00
C LEU A 52 -1.69 -6.72 -7.43
N LEU A 53 -1.11 -7.19 -6.31
CA LEU A 53 -1.55 -8.41 -5.63
C LEU A 53 -3.01 -8.28 -5.17
N TRP A 54 -3.42 -7.11 -4.65
CA TRP A 54 -4.80 -6.86 -4.26
C TRP A 54 -5.76 -7.03 -5.46
N PHE A 55 -5.40 -6.54 -6.65
CA PHE A 55 -6.21 -6.76 -7.85
C PHE A 55 -6.20 -8.23 -8.31
N VAL A 56 -5.04 -8.88 -8.34
CA VAL A 56 -4.89 -10.30 -8.74
C VAL A 56 -5.73 -11.22 -7.87
N PHE A 57 -5.71 -11.01 -6.55
CA PHE A 57 -6.43 -11.85 -5.60
C PHE A 57 -7.87 -11.41 -5.35
N ARG A 58 -8.42 -10.48 -6.14
CA ARG A 58 -9.75 -9.90 -5.93
C ARG A 58 -9.97 -9.49 -4.48
N GLY A 59 -9.11 -8.60 -4.00
CA GLY A 59 -9.18 -8.07 -2.65
C GLY A 59 -10.54 -7.41 -2.33
N ASP A 60 -11.29 -6.98 -3.35
CA ASP A 60 -12.66 -6.48 -3.22
C ASP A 60 -13.66 -7.55 -2.72
N LYS A 61 -13.49 -8.81 -3.15
CA LYS A 61 -14.36 -9.94 -2.80
C LYS A 61 -13.83 -10.73 -1.61
N ASN A 62 -12.50 -10.84 -1.50
CA ASN A 62 -11.84 -11.66 -0.50
C ASN A 62 -11.46 -10.90 0.78
N SER A 63 -11.62 -9.57 0.81
CA SER A 63 -11.33 -8.76 2.01
C SER A 63 -12.09 -9.24 3.25
N ASP A 64 -13.34 -9.71 3.09
CA ASP A 64 -14.17 -10.22 4.19
C ASP A 64 -13.60 -11.50 4.79
N LEU A 65 -13.14 -12.42 3.94
CA LEU A 65 -12.53 -13.66 4.35
C LEU A 65 -11.18 -13.43 5.02
N TRP A 66 -10.37 -12.53 4.48
CA TRP A 66 -9.05 -12.22 5.04
C TRP A 66 -9.14 -11.55 6.41
N VAL A 67 -10.05 -10.57 6.56
CA VAL A 67 -10.25 -9.89 7.85
C VAL A 67 -10.80 -10.86 8.90
N ARG A 68 -11.72 -11.76 8.52
CA ARG A 68 -12.22 -12.81 9.44
C ARG A 68 -11.15 -13.83 9.82
N ALA A 69 -10.33 -14.27 8.86
CA ALA A 69 -9.21 -15.19 9.12
C ALA A 69 -8.13 -14.55 10.02
N LEU A 70 -7.84 -13.25 9.85
CA LEU A 70 -6.83 -12.54 10.63
C LEU A 70 -7.26 -12.32 12.09
N ILE A 71 -8.56 -12.19 12.35
CA ILE A 71 -9.10 -11.88 13.69
C ILE A 71 -9.44 -13.17 14.46
N GLY A 72 -9.24 -14.36 13.86
CA GLY A 72 -9.53 -15.63 14.52
C GLY A 72 -11.03 -15.90 14.60
N GLY A 73 -11.69 -16.00 13.45
CA GLY A 73 -12.97 -16.70 13.36
C GLY A 73 -12.84 -18.16 13.75
#